data_AF-A0A444ISY1-F1
#
_entry.id   AF-A0A444ISY1-F1
#
_cell.length_a   1.000
_cell.length_b   1.000
_cell.length_c   1.000
_cell.angle_alpha   90.00
_cell.angle_beta   90.00
_cell.angle_gamma   90.00
#
_symmetry.space_group_name_H-M   'P 1'
#
loop_
_entity.id
_entity.type
_entity.pdbx_description
1 polymer ?
#
loop_
_entity_poly.entity_id
_entity_poly.type
_entity_poly.pdbx_seq_one_letter_code
_entity_poly.pdbx_strand_id
1 'polypeptide(L)'
;MKHQSPVVLLTAAVVLSAVLFFISPLQAAEKKEKFDIAWSHYAGWEPWGYAQQSGILKKWADKYNVEIKLTLVNDYIESINLYTTGKFTACTMANMDALTIPAVGGIDSTA
;
A
#
# COMPACT_ATOMS: atom_id res chain seq x y z
N MET A 1 52.04 -33.21 -0.28
CA MET A 1 50.83 -32.39 -0.53
C MET A 1 50.05 -33.08 -1.64
N LYS A 2 48.86 -33.63 -1.35
CA LYS A 2 48.12 -34.49 -2.30
C LYS A 2 47.47 -33.62 -3.38
N HIS A 3 47.97 -33.68 -4.60
CA HIS A 3 47.34 -33.07 -5.78
C HIS A 3 45.98 -33.75 -6.02
N GLN A 4 44.88 -32.99 -5.94
CA GLN A 4 43.57 -33.50 -6.31
C GLN A 4 43.44 -33.54 -7.84
N SER A 5 42.80 -34.58 -8.37
CA SER A 5 42.66 -34.82 -9.80
C SER A 5 41.67 -33.82 -10.45
N PRO A 6 41.85 -33.47 -11.73
CA PRO A 6 41.03 -32.47 -12.42
C PRO A 6 39.54 -32.82 -12.45
N VAL A 7 39.21 -34.12 -12.39
CA VAL A 7 37.82 -34.62 -12.30
C VAL A 7 37.15 -34.23 -10.98
N VAL A 8 37.89 -34.23 -9.86
CA VAL A 8 37.36 -33.84 -8.54
C VAL A 8 37.12 -32.33 -8.46
N LEU A 9 37.94 -31.54 -9.14
CA LEU A 9 37.76 -30.08 -9.27
C LEU A 9 36.54 -29.72 -10.12
N LEU A 10 36.31 -30.46 -11.22
CA LEU A 10 35.15 -30.29 -12.09
C LEU A 10 33.83 -30.67 -11.40
N THR A 11 33.80 -31.79 -10.67
CA THR A 11 32.61 -32.19 -9.92
C THR A 11 32.29 -31.22 -8.78
N ALA A 12 33.31 -30.73 -8.07
CA ALA A 12 33.13 -29.70 -7.05
C ALA A 12 32.56 -28.38 -7.62
N ALA A 13 33.03 -27.96 -8.80
CA ALA A 13 32.56 -26.74 -9.46
C ALA A 13 31.09 -26.84 -9.93
N VAL A 14 30.67 -28.01 -10.42
CA VAL A 14 29.28 -28.27 -10.83
C VAL A 14 28.35 -28.29 -9.62
N VAL A 15 28.76 -28.93 -8.52
CA VAL A 15 27.97 -28.94 -7.28
C VAL A 15 27.85 -27.54 -6.68
N LEU A 16 28.93 -26.75 -6.68
CA LEU A 16 28.91 -25.38 -6.16
C LEU A 16 28.01 -24.46 -7.00
N SER A 17 28.03 -24.61 -8.33
CA SER A 17 27.16 -23.85 -9.24
C SER A 17 25.69 -24.21 -9.09
N ALA A 18 25.38 -25.49 -8.84
CA ALA A 18 24.02 -25.94 -8.55
C ALA A 18 23.51 -25.37 -7.21
N VAL A 19 24.34 -25.35 -6.17
CA VAL A 19 23.98 -24.76 -4.87
C VAL A 19 23.69 -23.27 -5.00
N LEU A 20 24.50 -22.52 -5.75
CA LEU A 20 24.30 -21.07 -5.98
C LEU A 20 23.00 -20.74 -6.72
N PHE A 21 22.52 -21.62 -7.61
CA PHE A 21 21.22 -21.45 -8.29
C PHE A 21 20.02 -21.58 -7.34
N PHE A 22 20.14 -22.39 -6.27
CA PHE A 22 19.08 -22.56 -5.27
C PHE A 22 19.05 -21.48 -4.19
N ILE A 23 20.07 -20.60 -4.13
CA ILE A 23 20.11 -19.43 -3.22
C ILE A 23 19.55 -18.17 -3.89
N SER A 24 18.70 -18.35 -4.91
CA SER A 24 17.86 -17.27 -5.43
C SER A 24 17.22 -16.56 -4.23
N PRO A 25 17.39 -15.24 -4.05
CA PRO A 25 16.74 -14.55 -2.96
C PRO A 25 15.25 -14.78 -3.15
N LEU A 26 14.62 -15.43 -2.17
CA LEU A 26 13.17 -15.49 -2.06
C LEU A 26 12.70 -14.06 -2.25
N GLN A 27 12.06 -13.74 -3.39
CA GLN A 27 11.50 -12.41 -3.60
C GLN A 27 10.57 -12.18 -2.41
N ALA A 28 11.01 -11.35 -1.47
CA ALA A 28 10.21 -10.95 -0.34
C ALA A 28 8.93 -10.40 -0.96
N ALA A 29 7.78 -10.98 -0.60
CA ALA A 29 6.49 -10.55 -1.12
C ALA A 29 6.43 -9.02 -0.99
N GLU A 30 6.30 -8.35 -2.12
CA GLU A 30 6.32 -6.89 -2.18
C GLU A 30 5.22 -6.39 -1.23
N LYS A 31 5.61 -5.65 -0.18
CA LYS A 31 4.63 -5.14 0.78
C LYS A 31 3.72 -4.19 0.02
N LYS A 32 2.46 -4.59 -0.15
CA LYS A 32 1.43 -3.74 -0.75
C LYS A 32 1.39 -2.43 0.02
N GLU A 33 1.50 -1.33 -0.70
CA GLU A 33 1.26 -0.02 -0.11
C GLU A 33 -0.20 0.07 0.32
N LYS A 34 -0.43 0.59 1.52
CA LYS A 34 -1.76 0.63 2.13
C LYS A 34 -2.28 2.07 2.18
N PHE A 35 -3.44 2.26 1.59
CA PHE A 35 -4.17 3.52 1.59
C PHE A 35 -5.36 3.41 2.54
N ASP A 36 -5.25 4.01 3.72
CA ASP A 36 -6.35 4.16 4.67
C ASP A 36 -7.09 5.47 4.34
N ILE A 37 -8.32 5.36 3.84
CA ILE A 37 -9.11 6.47 3.30
C ILE A 37 -10.35 6.67 4.16
N ALA A 38 -10.59 7.89 4.63
CA ALA A 38 -11.84 8.26 5.28
C ALA A 38 -12.87 8.82 4.28
N TRP A 39 -14.14 8.59 4.57
CA TRP A 39 -15.25 9.30 3.93
C TRP A 39 -16.38 9.47 4.92
N SER A 40 -17.27 10.42 4.65
CA SER A 40 -18.48 10.65 5.45
C SER A 40 -19.72 10.68 4.56
N HIS A 41 -20.88 10.57 5.18
CA HIS A 41 -22.15 10.73 4.47
C HIS A 41 -22.29 12.13 3.88
N TYR A 42 -22.43 12.18 2.56
CA TYR A 42 -22.72 13.37 1.77
C TYR A 42 -23.18 12.89 0.39
N ALA A 43 -24.16 13.56 -0.21
CA ALA A 43 -24.76 13.10 -1.47
C ALA A 43 -23.72 12.84 -2.58
N GLY A 44 -22.65 13.64 -2.62
CA GLY A 44 -21.55 13.46 -3.58
C GLY A 44 -20.59 12.29 -3.30
N TRP A 45 -20.62 11.72 -2.10
CA TRP A 45 -19.67 10.69 -1.64
C TRP A 45 -20.32 9.33 -1.33
N GLU A 46 -21.65 9.23 -1.29
CA GLU A 46 -22.36 7.95 -1.20
C GLU A 46 -21.90 6.88 -2.20
N PRO A 47 -21.50 7.21 -3.45
CA PRO A 47 -20.95 6.21 -4.37
C PRO A 47 -19.74 5.43 -3.83
N TRP A 48 -18.99 5.96 -2.86
CA TRP A 48 -17.86 5.25 -2.24
C TRP A 48 -18.30 4.03 -1.45
N GLY A 49 -19.43 4.12 -0.74
CA GLY A 49 -20.05 2.97 -0.06
C GLY A 49 -20.41 1.86 -1.06
N TYR A 50 -21.02 2.23 -2.19
CA TYR A 50 -21.31 1.28 -3.27
C TYR A 50 -20.03 0.71 -3.89
N ALA A 51 -19.01 1.53 -4.14
CA ALA A 51 -17.73 1.09 -4.72
C ALA A 51 -17.02 0.05 -3.84
N GLN A 52 -17.13 0.18 -2.51
CA GLN A 52 -16.64 -0.83 -1.58
C GLN A 52 -17.47 -2.11 -1.67
N GLN A 53 -18.80 -2.02 -1.55
CA GLN A 53 -19.69 -3.18 -1.50
C GLN A 53 -19.70 -3.99 -2.82
N SER A 54 -19.62 -3.31 -3.95
CA SER A 54 -19.62 -3.92 -5.30
C SER A 54 -18.25 -4.48 -5.72
N GLY A 55 -17.21 -4.34 -4.89
CA GLY A 55 -15.87 -4.82 -5.18
C GLY A 55 -15.08 -3.97 -6.17
N ILE A 56 -15.55 -2.77 -6.53
CA ILE A 56 -14.81 -1.83 -7.39
C ILE A 56 -13.47 -1.46 -6.74
N LEU A 57 -13.45 -1.14 -5.44
CA LEU A 57 -12.21 -0.83 -4.73
C LEU A 57 -11.23 -2.00 -4.78
N LYS A 58 -11.73 -3.23 -4.55
CA LYS A 58 -10.92 -4.44 -4.62
C LYS A 58 -10.32 -4.65 -6.02
N LYS A 59 -11.14 -4.52 -7.07
CA LYS A 59 -10.70 -4.65 -8.47
C LYS A 59 -9.52 -3.72 -8.76
N TRP A 60 -9.58 -2.47 -8.31
CA TRP A 60 -8.52 -1.49 -8.53
C TRP A 60 -7.30 -1.71 -7.63
N ALA A 61 -7.51 -2.08 -6.37
CA ALA A 61 -6.46 -2.45 -5.44
C ALA A 61 -5.62 -3.62 -5.98
N ASP A 62 -6.29 -4.67 -6.50
CA ASP A 62 -5.65 -5.83 -7.11
C ASP A 62 -4.87 -5.43 -8.37
N LYS A 63 -5.45 -4.58 -9.23
CA LYS A 63 -4.80 -4.11 -10.47
C LYS A 63 -3.48 -3.39 -10.21
N TYR A 64 -3.40 -2.60 -9.13
CA TYR A 64 -2.22 -1.79 -8.82
C TYR A 64 -1.32 -2.39 -7.74
N ASN A 65 -1.61 -3.62 -7.29
CA ASN A 65 -0.87 -4.27 -6.20
C ASN A 65 -0.82 -3.43 -4.90
N VAL A 66 -1.92 -2.76 -4.56
CA VAL A 66 -2.07 -1.95 -3.33
C VAL A 66 -3.15 -2.52 -2.42
N GLU A 67 -3.24 -2.01 -1.19
CA GLU A 67 -4.34 -2.25 -0.28
C GLU A 67 -5.13 -0.94 -0.11
N ILE A 68 -6.46 -1.01 -0.27
CA ILE A 68 -7.34 0.14 -0.07
C ILE A 68 -8.30 -0.21 1.07
N LYS A 69 -8.27 0.59 2.14
CA LYS A 69 -9.24 0.50 3.22
C LYS A 69 -10.05 1.79 3.26
N LEU A 70 -11.31 1.70 2.88
CA LEU A 70 -12.25 2.80 2.97
C LEU A 70 -13.01 2.71 4.31
N THR A 71 -13.00 3.79 5.09
CA THR A 71 -13.62 3.86 6.42
C THR A 71 -14.68 4.95 6.44
N LEU A 72 -15.93 4.57 6.73
CA LEU A 72 -16.99 5.53 6.97
C LEU A 72 -16.80 6.16 8.37
N VAL A 73 -16.65 7.47 8.40
CA VAL A 73 -16.68 8.30 9.59
C VAL A 73 -17.97 9.12 9.53
N ASN A 74 -18.86 8.91 10.51
CA ASN A 74 -20.21 9.46 10.45
C ASN A 74 -20.26 10.99 10.51
N ASP A 75 -19.27 11.61 11.16
CA ASP A 75 -19.16 13.07 11.25
C ASP A 75 -18.19 13.60 10.18
N TYR A 76 -18.67 14.54 9.38
CA TYR A 76 -17.91 15.12 8.28
C TYR A 76 -16.63 15.80 8.74
N ILE A 77 -16.72 16.70 9.73
CA ILE A 77 -15.58 17.48 10.20
C ILE A 77 -14.58 16.58 10.90
N GLU A 78 -15.06 15.60 11.66
CA GLU A 78 -14.20 14.63 12.32
C GLU A 78 -13.43 13.76 11.31
N SER A 79 -14.03 13.40 10.18
CA SER A 79 -13.31 12.67 9.12
C SER A 79 -12.09 13.45 8.62
N ILE A 80 -12.22 14.77 8.51
CA ILE A 80 -11.15 15.69 8.08
C ILE A 80 -10.14 15.90 9.20
N ASN A 81 -10.57 16.03 10.45
CA ASN A 81 -9.67 16.14 11.60
C ASN A 81 -8.80 14.89 11.78
N LEU A 82 -9.38 13.70 11.62
CA LEU A 82 -8.65 12.44 11.68
C LEU A 82 -7.64 12.34 10.52
N TYR A 83 -8.01 12.75 9.31
CA TYR A 83 -7.05 12.90 8.21
C TYR A 83 -5.92 13.88 8.56
N THR A 84 -6.27 15.06 9.08
CA THR A 84 -5.32 16.13 9.45
C THR A 84 -4.30 15.65 10.50
N THR A 85 -4.72 14.81 11.44
CA THR A 85 -3.83 14.21 12.45
C THR A 85 -3.01 13.03 11.94
N GLY A 86 -3.13 12.67 10.66
CA GLY A 86 -2.43 11.56 10.02
C GLY A 86 -3.03 10.19 10.28
N LYS A 87 -4.25 10.09 10.83
CA LYS A 87 -4.95 8.81 11.04
C LYS A 87 -5.31 8.12 9.72
N PHE A 88 -5.58 8.92 8.69
CA PHE A 88 -5.91 8.48 7.34
C PHE A 88 -4.95 9.13 6.35
N THR A 89 -4.57 8.38 5.32
CA THR A 89 -3.70 8.86 4.23
C THR A 89 -4.46 9.80 3.28
N ALA A 90 -5.79 9.66 3.20
CA ALA A 90 -6.66 10.53 2.41
C ALA A 90 -8.06 10.59 3.04
N CYS A 91 -8.82 11.63 2.69
CA CYS A 91 -10.22 11.74 3.07
C CYS A 91 -11.02 12.44 1.97
N THR A 92 -12.25 11.98 1.72
CA THR A 92 -13.17 12.69 0.84
C THR A 92 -13.67 13.95 1.53
N MET A 93 -13.50 15.11 0.92
CA MET A 93 -13.96 16.38 1.47
C MET A 93 -14.14 17.41 0.35
N ALA A 94 -14.80 18.53 0.66
CA ALA A 94 -14.86 19.64 -0.27
C ALA A 94 -13.49 20.31 -0.41
N ASN A 95 -13.14 20.81 -1.61
CA ASN A 95 -11.83 21.43 -1.85
C ASN A 95 -11.54 22.62 -0.93
N MET A 96 -12.57 23.40 -0.56
CA MET A 96 -12.41 24.50 0.39
C MET A 96 -12.00 24.00 1.78
N ASP A 97 -12.53 22.86 2.22
CA ASP A 97 -12.23 22.30 3.55
C ASP A 97 -10.87 21.61 3.56
N ALA A 98 -10.50 20.95 2.45
CA ALA A 98 -9.15 20.42 2.25
C ALA A 98 -8.08 21.51 2.43
N LEU A 99 -8.31 22.72 1.90
CA LEU A 99 -7.33 23.80 1.96
C LEU A 99 -7.35 24.61 3.27
N THR A 100 -8.38 24.46 4.09
CA THR A 100 -8.58 25.33 5.27
C THR A 100 -8.45 24.58 6.59
N ILE A 101 -9.10 23.42 6.74
CA ILE A 101 -9.12 22.71 8.03
C ILE A 101 -7.72 22.17 8.41
N PRO A 102 -6.99 21.47 7.53
CA PRO A 102 -5.61 21.06 7.82
C PRO A 102 -4.69 22.26 8.08
N ALA A 103 -4.84 23.32 7.28
CA ALA A 103 -4.02 24.53 7.39
C ALA A 103 -4.22 25.25 8.73
N VAL A 104 -5.43 25.27 9.29
CA VAL A 104 -5.69 25.78 10.65
C VAL A 104 -4.91 24.98 11.70
N GLY A 105 -4.72 23.68 11.49
CA GLY A 105 -3.88 22.83 12.33
C GLY A 105 -2.37 22.92 12.05
N GLY A 106 -1.94 23.78 11.11
CA GLY A 106 -0.54 23.87 10.67
C GLY A 106 -0.06 22.66 9.86
N ILE A 107 -1.00 21.91 9.26
CA ILE A 107 -0.73 20.71 8.47
C ILE A 107 -0.94 21.02 6.99
N ASP A 108 0.08 20.72 6.18
CA ASP A 108 -0.02 20.82 4.73
C ASP A 108 -0.95 19.76 4.16
N SER A 109 -1.71 20.13 3.14
CA SER A 109 -2.65 19.24 2.46
C SER A 109 -2.76 19.60 0.99
N THR A 110 -3.21 18.63 0.19
CA THR A 110 -3.46 18.78 -1.25
C THR A 110 -4.84 18.24 -1.58
N ALA A 111 -5.52 18.90 -2.52
CA ALA A 111 -6.81 18.49 -3.07
C ALA A 111 -6.65 17.91 -4.48
#